data_AF-A0A846VII9-F1
#
_entry.id   AF-A0A846VII9-F1
#
_cell.length_a   1.000
_cell.length_b   1.000
_cell.length_c   1.000
_cell.angle_alpha   90.00
_cell.angle_beta   90.00
_cell.angle_gamma   90.00
#
_symmetry.space_group_name_H-M   'P 1'
#
loop_
_entity.id
_entity.type
_entity.pdbx_description
1 polymer ?
#
loop_
_entity_poly.entity_id
_entity_poly.type
_entity_poly.pdbx_seq_one_letter_code
_entity_poly.pdbx_strand_id
1 'polypeptide(L)'
;MPSKQHLAKWSTLGMRAIATATLTAVSIGAHAQSQPACSVAWNASTIYVGGDQASENGVNYAANWWTRGDDPATHSGASGSGQPWTVVANCGGGTNPPPPPPPPVGSTSGTINFHLLLGVGNAQDQLVLTGDNYTDLIVSNLIAGVMYGHLVQEYYPGLQFNKDYVYGSVLAQLLQENIATQDYVGSGPLIDPSPDQQAVMGVGQGGPYQINNYAADMVSGSYAPAGHSLINYIAIQKHIGYTMATAATQYSKPTPASFNNKYYGPMLTAYFHYNDFVALIVTGTGEGGWVTPWQPAFNNALVNFKTLPNNFFDVLLNVAYNQGYYGGLVGSYSRLGATATPATVASVDAYSSIWGVQDTYRQYPYQVRYYLDQLYDKPIPTTSATTLVTPANHVYVSAGTLGSVFSSVFQTLAYANASGTSSSYISAAQAQAAFNAALGQAGVAGTASLDIGNAADRAKLFSVLEFAIGNLESNLGMKFNATTLSQL
;
A
#
# COMPACT_ATOMS: atom_id res chain seq x y z
N MET A 1 49.15 64.28 -27.34
CA MET A 1 49.18 64.65 -28.77
C MET A 1 47.87 64.21 -29.42
N PRO A 2 47.31 65.00 -30.35
CA PRO A 2 45.96 65.56 -30.20
C PRO A 2 44.98 64.99 -31.25
N SER A 3 43.68 64.83 -30.94
CA SER A 3 42.57 65.75 -31.26
C SER A 3 41.96 65.66 -32.67
N LYS A 4 40.63 65.86 -32.69
CA LYS A 4 39.81 66.67 -33.62
C LYS A 4 38.92 65.98 -34.65
N GLN A 5 37.69 66.47 -34.57
CA GLN A 5 36.51 66.40 -35.43
C GLN A 5 36.70 67.04 -36.83
N HIS A 6 35.63 66.90 -37.62
CA HIS A 6 35.12 67.71 -38.76
C HIS A 6 35.36 67.11 -40.16
N LEU A 7 34.31 66.66 -40.85
CA LEU A 7 33.27 67.41 -41.59
C LEU A 7 33.75 67.97 -42.95
N ALA A 8 33.35 67.23 -43.99
CA ALA A 8 32.51 67.69 -45.11
C ALA A 8 33.10 68.37 -46.37
N LYS A 9 32.39 68.05 -47.48
CA LYS A 9 32.19 68.79 -48.76
C LYS A 9 33.22 68.57 -49.88
N TRP A 10 32.88 68.56 -51.18
CA TRP A 10 31.71 68.35 -52.06
C TRP A 10 32.26 68.64 -53.49
N SER A 11 31.82 67.94 -54.54
CA SER A 11 31.61 68.48 -55.91
C SER A 11 31.11 67.37 -56.86
N THR A 12 29.82 67.25 -57.17
CA THR A 12 29.04 67.81 -58.32
C THR A 12 29.55 67.50 -59.73
N LEU A 13 28.79 66.69 -60.47
CA LEU A 13 28.31 66.87 -61.87
C LEU A 13 27.44 65.63 -62.20
N GLY A 14 26.28 65.65 -62.85
CA GLY A 14 25.44 66.66 -63.47
C GLY A 14 24.10 65.99 -63.84
N MET A 15 23.04 66.78 -63.94
CA MET A 15 21.67 66.37 -64.30
C MET A 15 21.58 65.77 -65.71
N ARG A 16 20.71 64.77 -65.91
CA ARG A 16 19.38 64.94 -66.56
C ARG A 16 18.61 63.61 -66.66
N ALA A 17 17.30 63.77 -66.55
CA ALA A 17 16.25 62.77 -66.38
C ALA A 17 15.97 61.90 -67.63
N ILE A 18 15.27 60.77 -67.44
CA ILE A 18 13.93 60.48 -68.01
C ILE A 18 13.50 59.03 -67.71
N ALA A 19 12.18 58.85 -67.56
CA ALA A 19 11.37 57.62 -67.57
C ALA A 19 11.15 56.89 -66.24
N THR A 20 10.05 57.28 -65.57
CA THR A 20 9.33 56.47 -64.58
C THR A 20 8.69 55.26 -65.30
N ALA A 21 9.30 54.09 -65.18
CA ALA A 21 8.65 52.81 -65.46
C ALA A 21 8.15 52.23 -64.13
N THR A 22 6.83 52.12 -63.98
CA THR A 22 6.20 51.37 -62.88
C THR A 22 6.54 49.90 -63.00
N LEU A 23 7.50 49.40 -62.21
CA LEU A 23 7.65 47.96 -61.96
C LEU A 23 6.66 47.54 -60.88
N THR A 24 5.70 46.72 -61.28
CA THR A 24 4.94 45.85 -60.38
C THR A 24 5.92 44.86 -59.75
N ALA A 25 6.13 44.96 -58.44
CA ALA A 25 6.83 43.93 -57.70
C ALA A 25 5.95 42.67 -57.70
N VAL A 26 6.34 41.66 -58.47
CA VAL A 26 5.87 40.29 -58.26
C VAL A 26 6.41 39.86 -56.91
N SER A 27 5.52 39.69 -55.93
CA SER A 27 5.84 39.00 -54.70
C SER A 27 6.23 37.57 -55.04
N ILE A 28 7.53 37.28 -55.08
CA ILE A 28 8.03 35.92 -54.85
C ILE A 28 7.55 35.51 -53.45
N GLY A 29 6.51 34.69 -53.41
CA GLY A 29 6.14 34.01 -52.17
C GLY A 29 7.35 33.20 -51.73
N ALA A 30 8.07 33.68 -50.70
CA ALA A 30 8.91 32.80 -49.93
C ALA A 30 7.96 31.75 -49.35
N HIS A 31 8.02 30.52 -49.88
CA HIS A 31 7.46 29.37 -49.19
C HIS A 31 8.24 29.23 -47.88
N ALA A 32 7.77 29.90 -46.83
CA ALA A 32 8.10 29.52 -45.48
C ALA A 32 7.55 28.11 -45.31
N GLN A 33 8.41 27.09 -45.42
CA GLN A 33 8.05 25.74 -45.03
C GLN A 33 7.79 25.78 -43.52
N SER A 34 6.51 25.87 -43.14
CA SER A 34 6.10 25.72 -41.75
C SER A 34 6.55 24.33 -41.29
N GLN A 35 7.40 24.27 -40.27
CA GLN A 35 7.73 23.01 -39.60
C GLN A 35 6.44 22.33 -39.13
N PRO A 36 6.37 20.98 -39.14
CA PRO A 36 5.21 20.28 -38.60
C PRO A 36 5.01 20.64 -37.12
N ALA A 37 3.75 20.60 -36.68
CA ALA A 37 3.41 20.81 -35.28
C ALA A 37 4.07 19.73 -34.41
N CYS A 38 4.50 20.11 -33.21
CA CYS A 38 5.00 19.13 -32.26
C CYS A 38 3.87 18.22 -31.78
N SER A 39 4.15 16.92 -31.78
CA SER A 39 3.34 15.92 -31.08
C SER A 39 3.39 16.18 -29.57
N VAL A 40 2.54 15.50 -28.80
CA VAL A 40 2.54 15.63 -27.33
C VAL A 40 3.95 15.38 -26.79
N ALA A 41 4.40 16.20 -25.84
CA ALA A 41 5.74 16.05 -25.25
C ALA A 41 5.91 14.64 -24.67
N TRP A 42 7.08 14.03 -24.92
CA TRP A 42 7.41 12.72 -24.40
C TRP A 42 7.37 12.72 -22.86
N ASN A 43 6.89 11.62 -22.30
CA ASN A 43 6.81 11.41 -20.85
C ASN A 43 7.30 10.00 -20.53
N ALA A 44 8.32 9.91 -19.67
CA ALA A 44 8.93 8.65 -19.25
C ALA A 44 7.94 7.63 -18.63
N SER A 45 6.81 8.10 -18.10
CA SER A 45 5.79 7.25 -17.46
C SER A 45 4.68 6.79 -18.42
N THR A 46 4.59 7.37 -19.62
CA THR A 46 3.59 6.99 -20.62
C THR A 46 4.06 5.74 -21.37
N ILE A 47 3.14 4.79 -21.57
CA ILE A 47 3.35 3.67 -22.47
C ILE A 47 3.07 4.15 -23.90
N TYR A 48 4.03 3.94 -24.80
CA TYR A 48 3.88 4.19 -26.23
C TYR A 48 3.90 2.86 -26.98
N VAL A 49 2.95 2.65 -27.89
CA VAL A 49 2.88 1.47 -28.77
C VAL A 49 3.29 1.83 -30.19
N GLY A 50 3.57 0.82 -31.02
CA GLY A 50 4.08 1.02 -32.38
C GLY A 50 3.22 1.99 -33.20
N GLY A 51 3.83 3.08 -33.65
CA GLY A 51 3.19 4.17 -34.41
C GLY A 51 2.84 5.42 -33.59
N ASP A 52 2.83 5.34 -32.26
CA ASP A 52 2.59 6.50 -31.40
C ASP A 52 3.67 7.56 -31.59
N GLN A 53 3.30 8.84 -31.52
CA GLN A 53 4.25 9.95 -31.67
C GLN A 53 4.37 10.79 -30.41
N ALA A 54 5.60 11.15 -30.07
CA ALA A 54 5.93 12.07 -29.00
C ALA A 54 6.97 13.09 -29.46
N SER A 55 7.03 14.26 -28.81
CA SER A 55 8.04 15.26 -29.10
C SER A 55 9.04 15.45 -27.94
N GLU A 56 10.31 15.63 -28.27
CA GLU A 56 11.35 15.99 -27.31
C GLU A 56 12.40 16.86 -28.00
N ASN A 57 12.88 17.91 -27.31
CA ASN A 57 13.91 18.83 -27.83
C ASN A 57 13.62 19.42 -29.23
N GLY A 58 12.34 19.63 -29.56
CA GLY A 58 11.93 20.18 -30.86
C GLY A 58 11.96 19.16 -32.01
N VAL A 59 11.89 17.88 -31.71
CA VAL A 59 11.85 16.78 -32.68
C VAL A 59 10.67 15.86 -32.35
N ASN A 60 9.90 15.47 -33.36
CA ASN A 60 8.90 14.42 -33.25
C ASN A 60 9.55 13.05 -33.50
N TYR A 61 9.20 12.08 -32.67
CA TYR A 61 9.64 10.69 -32.73
C TYR A 61 8.41 9.78 -32.85
N ALA A 62 8.58 8.64 -33.50
CA ALA A 62 7.58 7.58 -33.58
C ALA A 62 8.09 6.33 -32.87
N ALA A 63 7.27 5.75 -31.99
CA ALA A 63 7.57 4.50 -31.33
C ALA A 63 7.54 3.36 -32.35
N ASN A 64 8.56 2.52 -32.35
CA ASN A 64 8.65 1.38 -33.26
C ASN A 64 7.86 0.16 -32.73
N TRP A 65 7.75 0.04 -31.41
CA TRP A 65 7.01 -0.99 -30.68
C TRP A 65 6.68 -0.48 -29.28
N TRP A 66 6.14 -1.35 -28.42
CA TRP A 66 5.85 -1.03 -27.02
C TRP A 66 7.12 -0.52 -26.30
N THR A 67 7.07 0.68 -25.74
CA THR A 67 8.15 1.26 -24.94
C THR A 67 7.59 2.12 -23.81
N ARG A 68 8.30 2.15 -22.68
CA ARG A 68 8.03 3.00 -21.52
C ARG A 68 9.35 3.35 -20.86
N GLY A 69 9.61 4.64 -20.65
CA GLY A 69 10.83 5.12 -19.99
C GLY A 69 12.05 5.27 -20.91
N ASP A 70 12.04 4.71 -22.13
CA ASP A 70 13.10 4.95 -23.10
C ASP A 70 12.97 6.34 -23.70
N ASP A 71 13.89 7.24 -23.34
CA ASP A 71 13.95 8.63 -23.78
C ASP A 71 14.26 8.68 -25.30
N PRO A 72 13.37 9.27 -26.13
CA PRO A 72 13.53 9.29 -27.58
C PRO A 72 14.71 10.12 -28.07
N ALA A 73 15.17 11.12 -27.32
CA ALA A 73 16.37 11.88 -27.66
C ALA A 73 17.66 11.04 -27.53
N THR A 74 17.65 9.99 -26.70
CA THR A 74 18.82 9.12 -26.44
C THR A 74 18.67 7.68 -26.94
N HIS A 75 17.44 7.21 -27.18
CA HIS A 75 17.09 5.85 -27.59
C HIS A 75 16.33 5.85 -28.92
N SER A 76 16.84 6.58 -29.90
CA SER A 76 16.32 6.61 -31.27
C SER A 76 17.37 6.22 -32.31
N GLY A 77 16.91 5.70 -33.45
CA GLY A 77 17.77 5.32 -34.57
C GLY A 77 17.00 5.18 -35.88
N ALA A 78 17.73 4.96 -36.97
CA ALA A 78 17.10 4.70 -38.26
C ALA A 78 16.24 3.42 -38.21
N SER A 79 15.24 3.31 -39.09
CA SER A 79 14.42 2.09 -39.19
C SER A 79 15.32 0.86 -39.37
N GLY A 80 15.12 -0.15 -38.52
CA GLY A 80 15.97 -1.35 -38.46
C GLY A 80 17.18 -1.29 -37.51
N SER A 81 17.38 -0.18 -36.78
CA SER A 81 18.47 -0.01 -35.81
C SER A 81 18.30 -0.76 -34.49
N GLY A 82 17.11 -1.32 -34.21
CA GLY A 82 16.80 -1.95 -32.94
C GLY A 82 16.47 -0.98 -31.79
N GLN A 83 16.37 0.32 -32.07
CA GLN A 83 15.99 1.34 -31.08
C GLN A 83 14.46 1.48 -30.97
N PRO A 84 13.92 1.79 -29.77
CA PRO A 84 12.48 1.91 -29.55
C PRO A 84 11.85 3.10 -30.29
N TRP A 85 12.63 4.12 -30.66
CA TRP A 85 12.15 5.31 -31.35
C TRP A 85 12.80 5.53 -32.72
N THR A 86 12.03 6.10 -33.65
CA THR A 86 12.53 6.62 -34.93
C THR A 86 12.26 8.11 -35.04
N VAL A 87 13.24 8.90 -35.46
CA VAL A 87 13.07 10.35 -35.72
C VAL A 87 12.12 10.56 -36.90
N VAL A 88 11.06 11.34 -36.71
CA VAL A 88 10.08 11.68 -37.75
C VAL A 88 10.45 12.99 -38.44
N ALA A 89 10.53 14.08 -37.68
CA ALA A 89 10.87 15.41 -38.20
C ALA A 89 11.16 16.39 -37.05
N ASN A 90 11.90 17.46 -37.33
CA ASN A 90 11.94 18.62 -36.44
C ASN A 90 10.55 19.25 -36.37
N CYS A 91 10.17 19.76 -35.21
CA CYS A 91 8.87 20.37 -34.94
C CYS A 91 9.05 21.72 -34.23
N GLY A 92 8.14 22.67 -34.46
CA GLY A 92 8.13 23.96 -33.76
C GLY A 92 7.94 25.18 -34.67
N GLY A 93 6.94 25.99 -34.31
CA GLY A 93 6.52 27.21 -35.02
C GLY A 93 5.09 27.57 -34.64
N GLY A 94 4.88 28.14 -33.45
CA GLY A 94 3.55 28.52 -32.95
C GLY A 94 3.37 28.16 -31.47
N THR A 95 2.71 29.05 -30.74
CA THR A 95 2.50 29.09 -29.28
C THR A 95 2.36 27.72 -28.60
N ASN A 96 3.18 27.47 -27.58
CA ASN A 96 3.06 26.32 -26.67
C ASN A 96 1.59 26.12 -26.25
N PRO A 97 1.05 24.88 -26.31
CA PRO A 97 -0.15 24.57 -25.54
C PRO A 97 0.17 24.79 -24.04
N PRO A 98 -0.79 25.25 -23.23
CA PRO A 98 -0.55 25.41 -21.80
C PRO A 98 -0.08 24.07 -21.20
N PRO A 99 0.85 24.09 -20.23
CA PRO A 99 1.26 22.88 -19.54
C PRO A 99 0.02 22.12 -19.03
N PRO A 100 0.03 20.77 -19.02
CA PRO A 100 -1.05 20.02 -18.41
C PRO A 100 -1.29 20.59 -17.00
N PRO A 101 -2.56 20.79 -16.59
CA PRO A 101 -2.84 21.33 -15.27
C PRO A 101 -2.12 20.48 -14.22
N PRO A 102 -1.57 21.09 -13.16
CA PRO A 102 -1.02 20.33 -12.04
C PRO A 102 -2.05 19.29 -11.57
N PRO A 103 -1.60 18.13 -11.04
CA PRO A 103 -2.50 17.16 -10.43
C PRO A 103 -3.47 17.90 -9.49
N PRO A 104 -4.77 17.55 -9.48
CA PRO A 104 -5.69 18.15 -8.55
C PRO A 104 -5.12 18.08 -7.13
N VAL A 105 -5.25 19.15 -6.35
CA VAL A 105 -5.01 19.08 -4.90
C VAL A 105 -5.83 17.90 -4.37
N GLY A 106 -5.17 16.87 -3.84
CA GLY A 106 -5.81 15.60 -3.49
C GLY A 106 -5.57 14.42 -4.43
N SER A 107 -4.54 14.44 -5.28
CA SER A 107 -4.15 13.28 -6.11
C SER A 107 -3.17 12.36 -5.38
N THR A 108 -3.42 11.05 -5.40
CA THR A 108 -2.48 10.05 -4.88
C THR A 108 -1.19 10.05 -5.71
N SER A 109 -0.04 10.05 -5.03
CA SER A 109 1.30 10.12 -5.64
C SER A 109 2.37 9.50 -4.74
N GLY A 110 3.52 9.18 -5.34
CA GLY A 110 4.69 8.68 -4.63
C GLY A 110 4.94 7.18 -4.88
N THR A 111 5.88 6.63 -4.13
CA THR A 111 6.34 5.25 -4.30
C THR A 111 6.61 4.60 -2.94
N ILE A 112 6.12 3.37 -2.77
CA ILE A 112 6.51 2.50 -1.65
C ILE A 112 7.45 1.44 -2.19
N ASN A 113 8.69 1.45 -1.72
CA ASN A 113 9.67 0.42 -2.05
C ASN A 113 9.59 -0.71 -1.03
N PHE A 114 9.56 -1.95 -1.49
CA PHE A 114 9.41 -3.10 -0.61
C PHE A 114 10.26 -4.30 -1.07
N HIS A 115 10.19 -5.37 -0.28
CA HIS A 115 10.99 -6.57 -0.47
C HIS A 115 12.50 -6.26 -0.46
N LEU A 116 12.98 -5.66 0.65
CA LEU A 116 14.39 -5.32 0.87
C LEU A 116 14.90 -5.75 2.23
N LEU A 117 16.22 -5.95 2.34
CA LEU A 117 16.89 -6.18 3.61
C LEU A 117 17.60 -4.89 4.07
N LEU A 118 17.14 -4.31 5.19
CA LEU A 118 17.55 -2.98 5.64
C LEU A 118 19.05 -2.92 5.95
N GLY A 119 19.76 -2.02 5.26
CA GLY A 119 21.21 -1.86 5.36
C GLY A 119 22.05 -2.95 4.70
N VAL A 120 21.44 -3.85 3.93
CA VAL A 120 22.15 -4.93 3.22
C VAL A 120 21.88 -4.88 1.71
N GLY A 121 20.61 -4.75 1.31
CA GLY A 121 20.20 -4.82 -0.10
C GLY A 121 19.27 -3.68 -0.51
N ASN A 122 19.06 -3.56 -1.82
CA ASN A 122 18.11 -2.62 -2.40
C ASN A 122 16.70 -3.24 -2.45
N ALA A 123 15.69 -2.40 -2.61
CA ALA A 123 14.33 -2.83 -2.93
C ALA A 123 14.30 -3.65 -4.22
N GLN A 124 13.55 -4.74 -4.17
CA GLN A 124 13.31 -5.60 -5.33
C GLN A 124 12.04 -5.17 -6.06
N ASP A 125 11.07 -4.61 -5.33
CA ASP A 125 9.74 -4.29 -5.83
C ASP A 125 9.30 -2.89 -5.38
N GLN A 126 8.34 -2.31 -6.10
CA GLN A 126 7.79 -0.99 -5.79
C GLN A 126 6.30 -0.87 -6.15
N LEU A 127 5.53 -0.14 -5.32
CA LEU A 127 4.19 0.33 -5.66
C LEU A 127 4.29 1.77 -6.12
N VAL A 128 3.93 2.05 -7.38
CA VAL A 128 3.81 3.43 -7.89
C VAL A 128 2.38 3.91 -7.65
N LEU A 129 2.20 4.84 -6.72
CA LEU A 129 0.89 5.20 -6.17
C LEU A 129 0.06 6.07 -7.13
N THR A 130 0.68 6.69 -8.12
CA THR A 130 0.03 7.61 -9.07
C THR A 130 -1.19 6.97 -9.74
N GLY A 131 -2.32 7.67 -9.75
CA GLY A 131 -3.53 7.25 -10.46
C GLY A 131 -4.49 6.37 -9.66
N ASP A 132 -4.35 6.31 -8.34
CA ASP A 132 -5.24 5.62 -7.40
C ASP A 132 -5.37 4.11 -7.60
N ASN A 133 -4.52 3.48 -8.42
CA ASN A 133 -4.62 2.05 -8.73
C ASN A 133 -4.62 1.19 -7.48
N TYR A 134 -3.82 1.54 -6.47
CA TYR A 134 -3.64 0.80 -5.23
C TYR A 134 -4.53 1.26 -4.07
N THR A 135 -5.32 2.33 -4.24
CA THR A 135 -5.99 3.01 -3.14
C THR A 135 -6.97 2.08 -2.42
N ASP A 136 -7.74 1.28 -3.16
CA ASP A 136 -8.69 0.34 -2.57
C ASP A 136 -8.03 -0.88 -1.90
N LEU A 137 -6.90 -1.36 -2.43
CA LEU A 137 -6.09 -2.41 -1.83
C LEU A 137 -5.47 -1.95 -0.51
N ILE A 138 -4.91 -0.74 -0.48
CA ILE A 138 -4.38 -0.12 0.75
C ILE A 138 -5.49 0.03 1.77
N VAL A 139 -6.64 0.59 1.36
CA VAL A 139 -7.77 0.84 2.27
C VAL A 139 -8.37 -0.47 2.81
N SER A 140 -8.51 -1.52 2.00
CA SER A 140 -9.05 -2.80 2.47
C SER A 140 -8.14 -3.46 3.51
N ASN A 141 -6.82 -3.35 3.33
CA ASN A 141 -5.84 -3.82 4.31
C ASN A 141 -5.88 -2.99 5.61
N LEU A 142 -6.00 -1.67 5.53
CA LEU A 142 -6.14 -0.82 6.71
C LEU A 142 -7.45 -1.12 7.47
N ILE A 143 -8.56 -1.39 6.78
CA ILE A 143 -9.82 -1.82 7.42
C ILE A 143 -9.61 -3.12 8.19
N ALA A 144 -8.92 -4.10 7.60
CA ALA A 144 -8.60 -5.34 8.28
C ALA A 144 -7.64 -5.13 9.47
N GLY A 145 -6.65 -4.24 9.36
CA GLY A 145 -5.78 -3.89 10.47
C GLY A 145 -6.50 -3.17 11.61
N VAL A 146 -7.49 -2.31 11.31
CA VAL A 146 -8.36 -1.73 12.35
C VAL A 146 -9.21 -2.81 13.01
N MET A 147 -9.74 -3.78 12.25
CA MET A 147 -10.42 -4.96 12.83
C MET A 147 -9.49 -5.74 13.75
N TYR A 148 -8.25 -6.01 13.33
CA TYR A 148 -7.25 -6.68 14.17
C TYR A 148 -7.04 -5.93 15.49
N GLY A 149 -6.86 -4.62 15.44
CA GLY A 149 -6.81 -3.77 16.62
C GLY A 149 -8.03 -3.86 17.52
N HIS A 150 -9.22 -3.83 16.93
CA HIS A 150 -10.50 -3.94 17.62
C HIS A 150 -10.62 -5.29 18.35
N LEU A 151 -10.29 -6.40 17.69
CA LEU A 151 -10.29 -7.75 18.28
C LEU A 151 -9.31 -7.84 19.47
N VAL A 152 -8.11 -7.27 19.35
CA VAL A 152 -7.12 -7.21 20.44
C VAL A 152 -7.65 -6.42 21.63
N GLN A 153 -8.25 -5.23 21.39
CA GLN A 153 -8.85 -4.41 22.45
C GLN A 153 -10.02 -5.11 23.14
N GLU A 154 -10.83 -5.83 22.38
CA GLU A 154 -11.96 -6.57 22.94
C GLU A 154 -11.50 -7.73 23.83
N TYR A 155 -10.45 -8.45 23.40
CA TYR A 155 -9.89 -9.55 24.18
C TYR A 155 -9.09 -9.08 25.41
N TYR A 156 -8.32 -8.00 25.28
CA TYR A 156 -7.51 -7.44 26.38
C TYR A 156 -7.71 -5.93 26.54
N PRO A 157 -8.83 -5.50 27.17
CA PRO A 157 -9.21 -4.10 27.25
C PRO A 157 -8.16 -3.21 27.92
N GLY A 158 -7.94 -2.05 27.30
CA GLY A 158 -7.02 -1.01 27.78
C GLY A 158 -5.57 -1.26 27.42
N LEU A 159 -5.26 -2.26 26.59
CA LEU A 159 -3.94 -2.35 25.95
C LEU A 159 -3.69 -1.07 25.16
N GLN A 160 -2.48 -0.52 25.21
CA GLN A 160 -2.10 0.53 24.25
C GLN A 160 -1.17 -0.08 23.22
N PHE A 161 -1.15 0.46 22.01
CA PHE A 161 -0.23 0.09 20.95
C PHE A 161 -0.13 1.25 19.94
N ASN A 162 0.91 1.22 19.12
CA ASN A 162 1.03 2.17 18.02
C ASN A 162 0.04 1.79 16.89
N LYS A 163 -1.00 2.60 16.70
CA LYS A 163 -2.05 2.34 15.70
C LYS A 163 -1.51 2.31 14.27
N ASP A 164 -0.51 3.13 13.94
CA ASP A 164 0.09 3.12 12.60
C ASP A 164 0.66 1.73 12.27
N TYR A 165 1.35 1.12 13.22
CA TYR A 165 2.00 -0.18 12.98
C TYR A 165 1.05 -1.35 13.12
N VAL A 166 0.17 -1.37 14.13
CA VAL A 166 -0.81 -2.46 14.27
C VAL A 166 -1.82 -2.44 13.12
N TYR A 167 -2.37 -1.28 12.75
CA TYR A 167 -3.38 -1.19 11.69
C TYR A 167 -2.77 -1.29 10.30
N GLY A 168 -1.49 -0.93 10.15
CA GLY A 168 -0.74 -1.12 8.91
C GLY A 168 -0.19 -2.54 8.71
N SER A 169 -0.09 -3.35 9.77
CA SER A 169 0.63 -4.64 9.72
C SER A 169 0.12 -5.59 8.62
N VAL A 170 -1.19 -5.60 8.35
CA VAL A 170 -1.78 -6.47 7.32
C VAL A 170 -1.29 -6.09 5.91
N LEU A 171 -1.28 -4.79 5.59
CA LEU A 171 -0.73 -4.31 4.31
C LEU A 171 0.77 -4.60 4.21
N ALA A 172 1.51 -4.31 5.28
CA ALA A 172 2.95 -4.43 5.26
C ALA A 172 3.41 -5.90 5.22
N GLN A 173 2.65 -6.84 5.79
CA GLN A 173 2.84 -8.27 5.56
C GLN A 173 2.60 -8.63 4.09
N LEU A 174 1.54 -8.15 3.45
CA LEU A 174 1.33 -8.41 2.01
C LEU A 174 2.56 -8.00 1.17
N LEU A 175 3.11 -6.83 1.46
CA LEU A 175 4.31 -6.34 0.79
C LEU A 175 5.57 -7.13 1.15
N GLN A 176 5.65 -7.71 2.35
CA GLN A 176 6.80 -8.50 2.77
C GLN A 176 6.79 -9.93 2.21
N GLU A 177 5.62 -10.55 2.17
CA GLU A 177 5.40 -11.92 1.66
C GLU A 177 5.26 -11.95 0.13
N ASN A 178 5.59 -10.83 -0.53
CA ASN A 178 5.22 -10.50 -1.88
C ASN A 178 5.46 -11.61 -2.90
N ILE A 179 4.43 -11.85 -3.72
CA ILE A 179 4.56 -12.52 -5.01
C ILE A 179 3.78 -11.68 -6.02
N ALA A 180 4.41 -10.58 -6.46
CA ALA A 180 3.92 -9.68 -7.51
C ALA A 180 2.73 -8.75 -7.17
N THR A 181 2.60 -8.29 -5.92
CA THR A 181 1.65 -7.23 -5.52
C THR A 181 1.77 -5.95 -6.36
N GLN A 182 2.94 -5.66 -6.93
CA GLN A 182 3.14 -4.56 -7.88
C GLN A 182 2.38 -4.71 -9.21
N ASP A 183 1.86 -5.90 -9.50
CA ASP A 183 1.07 -6.19 -10.70
C ASP A 183 -0.44 -6.09 -10.43
N TYR A 184 -0.85 -5.67 -9.22
CA TYR A 184 -2.24 -5.42 -8.87
C TYR A 184 -2.93 -4.47 -9.87
N VAL A 185 -4.17 -4.80 -10.21
CA VAL A 185 -5.02 -3.98 -11.07
C VAL A 185 -6.33 -3.67 -10.35
N GLY A 186 -6.58 -2.39 -10.08
CA GLY A 186 -7.73 -1.92 -9.29
C GLY A 186 -9.11 -2.32 -9.83
N SER A 187 -9.22 -2.63 -11.13
CA SER A 187 -10.48 -3.05 -11.75
C SER A 187 -10.95 -4.45 -11.33
N GLY A 188 -10.04 -5.28 -10.79
CA GLY A 188 -10.33 -6.67 -10.39
C GLY A 188 -10.55 -6.84 -8.88
N PRO A 189 -11.19 -7.93 -8.45
CA PRO A 189 -11.35 -8.26 -7.04
C PRO A 189 -10.12 -8.97 -6.44
N LEU A 190 -9.11 -9.29 -7.25
CA LEU A 190 -7.94 -10.06 -6.83
C LEU A 190 -6.84 -9.14 -6.30
N ILE A 191 -6.08 -9.59 -5.30
CA ILE A 191 -4.89 -8.87 -4.80
C ILE A 191 -3.79 -8.89 -5.85
N ASP A 192 -3.63 -10.01 -6.53
CA ASP A 192 -2.78 -10.10 -7.72
C ASP A 192 -3.41 -11.04 -8.77
N PRO A 193 -3.63 -10.57 -10.01
CA PRO A 193 -4.04 -11.41 -11.12
C PRO A 193 -2.89 -12.18 -11.81
N SER A 194 -1.63 -11.97 -11.43
CA SER A 194 -0.45 -12.59 -12.04
C SER A 194 -0.50 -14.13 -11.98
N PRO A 195 -0.01 -14.83 -13.02
CA PRO A 195 0.21 -16.27 -12.95
C PRO A 195 1.14 -16.69 -11.80
N ASP A 196 2.07 -15.81 -11.38
CA ASP A 196 3.02 -16.11 -10.31
C ASP A 196 2.33 -16.28 -8.95
N GLN A 197 1.21 -15.58 -8.74
CA GLN A 197 0.38 -15.70 -7.55
C GLN A 197 -0.09 -17.15 -7.30
N GLN A 198 -0.15 -18.00 -8.34
CA GLN A 198 -0.49 -19.43 -8.20
C GLN A 198 0.52 -20.21 -7.34
N ALA A 199 1.77 -19.76 -7.25
CA ALA A 199 2.81 -20.42 -6.45
C ALA A 199 2.43 -20.55 -4.97
N VAL A 200 1.62 -19.62 -4.46
CA VAL A 200 1.13 -19.61 -3.07
C VAL A 200 -0.36 -19.91 -2.92
N MET A 201 -0.99 -20.38 -3.99
CA MET A 201 -2.37 -20.87 -3.93
C MET A 201 -2.42 -22.42 -3.96
N GLY A 202 -1.27 -23.08 -4.06
CA GLY A 202 -1.15 -24.53 -4.12
C GLY A 202 -1.52 -25.27 -2.82
N VAL A 203 -1.28 -26.59 -2.81
CA VAL A 203 -1.55 -27.46 -1.66
C VAL A 203 -0.71 -27.04 -0.46
N GLY A 204 -1.38 -26.82 0.68
CA GLY A 204 -0.73 -26.47 1.94
C GLY A 204 -0.20 -25.03 2.02
N GLN A 205 -0.50 -24.20 1.01
CA GLN A 205 -0.08 -22.80 0.98
C GLN A 205 -1.03 -21.89 1.77
N GLY A 206 -0.55 -20.68 2.08
CA GLY A 206 -1.25 -19.66 2.87
C GLY A 206 -1.78 -18.46 2.08
N GLY A 207 -1.76 -18.51 0.75
CA GLY A 207 -2.18 -17.40 -0.11
C GLY A 207 -1.22 -16.20 -0.12
N PRO A 208 -1.66 -15.03 -0.60
CA PRO A 208 -0.81 -13.84 -0.75
C PRO A 208 -0.17 -13.34 0.55
N TYR A 209 -0.79 -13.62 1.70
CA TYR A 209 -0.28 -13.22 3.01
C TYR A 209 0.52 -14.32 3.70
N GLN A 210 0.69 -15.51 3.10
CA GLN A 210 1.43 -16.63 3.71
C GLN A 210 0.89 -17.09 5.08
N ILE A 211 -0.41 -16.94 5.31
CA ILE A 211 -1.07 -17.40 6.55
C ILE A 211 -1.34 -18.91 6.48
N ASN A 212 -0.40 -19.71 6.99
CA ASN A 212 -0.47 -21.17 6.92
C ASN A 212 -1.38 -21.78 8.01
N ASN A 213 -1.97 -22.95 7.74
CA ASN A 213 -2.69 -23.76 8.74
C ASN A 213 -3.97 -23.14 9.34
N TYR A 214 -4.77 -22.48 8.51
CA TYR A 214 -5.98 -21.73 8.90
C TYR A 214 -7.17 -22.55 9.43
N ALA A 215 -7.19 -23.88 9.27
CA ALA A 215 -8.23 -24.74 9.86
C ALA A 215 -7.82 -25.36 11.21
N ALA A 216 -6.53 -25.33 11.56
CA ALA A 216 -6.04 -25.86 12.81
C ALA A 216 -6.29 -24.89 13.97
N ASP A 217 -6.50 -25.44 15.15
CA ASP A 217 -6.60 -24.68 16.37
C ASP A 217 -5.19 -24.27 16.81
N MET A 218 -4.89 -22.97 16.71
CA MET A 218 -3.55 -22.43 16.94
C MET A 218 -3.15 -22.44 18.43
N VAL A 219 -4.09 -22.72 19.33
CA VAL A 219 -3.87 -22.70 20.79
C VAL A 219 -3.63 -24.09 21.35
N SER A 220 -4.48 -25.05 20.98
CA SER A 220 -4.40 -26.47 21.36
C SER A 220 -3.47 -27.27 20.45
N GLY A 221 -3.07 -26.73 19.30
CA GLY A 221 -2.20 -27.38 18.32
C GLY A 221 -2.85 -28.58 17.63
N SER A 222 -4.18 -28.67 17.65
CA SER A 222 -4.93 -29.78 17.06
C SER A 222 -5.66 -29.34 15.79
N TYR A 223 -5.93 -30.27 14.87
CA TYR A 223 -6.79 -29.99 13.72
C TYR A 223 -8.29 -30.06 14.06
N ALA A 224 -8.63 -30.38 15.31
CA ALA A 224 -9.99 -30.30 15.78
C ALA A 224 -10.28 -28.83 16.12
N PRO A 225 -11.35 -28.24 15.57
CA PRO A 225 -11.68 -26.86 15.89
C PRO A 225 -12.07 -26.74 17.36
N ALA A 226 -11.27 -26.02 18.16
CA ALA A 226 -11.50 -25.82 19.59
C ALA A 226 -11.67 -24.33 19.96
N GLY A 227 -12.12 -23.53 18.98
CA GLY A 227 -12.46 -22.11 19.18
C GLY A 227 -11.38 -21.16 18.70
N HIS A 228 -10.17 -21.64 18.41
CA HIS A 228 -9.04 -20.81 17.95
C HIS A 228 -8.55 -21.20 16.56
N SER A 229 -9.37 -21.86 15.75
CA SER A 229 -9.16 -21.97 14.30
C SER A 229 -9.86 -20.81 13.57
N LEU A 230 -9.37 -20.39 12.39
CA LEU A 230 -10.05 -19.33 11.63
C LEU A 230 -11.50 -19.72 11.26
N ILE A 231 -11.73 -21.01 11.01
CA ILE A 231 -13.05 -21.57 10.71
C ILE A 231 -14.04 -21.53 11.89
N ASN A 232 -13.59 -21.24 13.12
CA ASN A 232 -14.47 -21.10 14.28
C ASN A 232 -15.13 -19.72 14.36
N TYR A 233 -14.50 -18.68 13.80
CA TYR A 233 -15.03 -17.32 13.86
C TYR A 233 -16.25 -17.18 12.97
N ILE A 234 -17.38 -16.80 13.55
CA ILE A 234 -18.65 -16.64 12.85
C ILE A 234 -18.49 -15.63 11.69
N ALA A 235 -17.71 -14.57 11.92
CA ALA A 235 -17.47 -13.51 10.96
C ALA A 235 -16.87 -14.00 9.63
N ILE A 236 -15.95 -14.95 9.66
CA ILE A 236 -15.17 -15.34 8.48
C ILE A 236 -15.48 -16.76 7.98
N GLN A 237 -16.06 -17.64 8.81
CA GLN A 237 -16.19 -19.06 8.45
C GLN A 237 -17.00 -19.32 7.17
N LYS A 238 -17.95 -18.45 6.82
CA LYS A 238 -18.84 -18.67 5.67
C LYS A 238 -18.11 -18.54 4.32
N HIS A 239 -17.03 -17.77 4.28
CA HIS A 239 -16.31 -17.41 3.05
C HIS A 239 -14.89 -18.01 2.98
N ILE A 240 -14.46 -18.74 4.00
CA ILE A 240 -13.10 -19.28 4.09
C ILE A 240 -12.85 -20.45 3.15
N GLY A 241 -13.90 -21.05 2.57
CA GLY A 241 -13.78 -22.15 1.61
C GLY A 241 -13.54 -23.53 2.24
N TYR A 242 -13.61 -23.64 3.57
CA TYR A 242 -13.52 -24.89 4.31
C TYR A 242 -14.63 -25.03 5.33
N THR A 243 -14.90 -26.27 5.73
CA THR A 243 -15.82 -26.57 6.84
C THR A 243 -15.08 -27.18 8.02
N MET A 244 -15.67 -27.03 9.21
CA MET A 244 -15.21 -27.65 10.45
C MET A 244 -15.09 -29.18 10.34
N ALA A 245 -15.96 -29.82 9.57
CA ALA A 245 -15.91 -31.27 9.33
C ALA A 245 -14.67 -31.72 8.53
N THR A 246 -14.14 -30.85 7.68
CA THR A 246 -13.00 -31.15 6.79
C THR A 246 -11.66 -30.61 7.30
N ALA A 247 -11.65 -29.93 8.46
CA ALA A 247 -10.49 -29.22 9.01
C ALA A 247 -9.23 -30.09 9.09
N ALA A 248 -9.37 -31.34 9.55
CA ALA A 248 -8.27 -32.30 9.68
C ALA A 248 -7.56 -32.68 8.38
N THR A 249 -8.15 -32.38 7.22
CA THR A 249 -7.57 -32.71 5.91
C THR A 249 -7.19 -31.48 5.08
N GLN A 250 -7.31 -30.29 5.66
CA GLN A 250 -7.12 -29.03 4.94
C GLN A 250 -5.68 -28.86 4.41
N TYR A 251 -4.67 -29.36 5.14
CA TYR A 251 -3.27 -29.31 4.70
C TYR A 251 -3.02 -30.02 3.36
N SER A 252 -3.91 -30.95 2.96
CA SER A 252 -3.80 -31.67 1.69
C SER A 252 -4.60 -31.02 0.56
N LYS A 253 -5.09 -29.79 0.74
CA LYS A 253 -5.95 -29.08 -0.21
C LYS A 253 -5.30 -27.76 -0.67
N PRO A 254 -5.61 -27.30 -1.89
CA PRO A 254 -5.18 -25.98 -2.36
C PRO A 254 -5.74 -24.84 -1.51
N THR A 255 -5.05 -23.69 -1.52
CA THR A 255 -5.56 -22.48 -0.88
C THR A 255 -6.86 -22.04 -1.58
N PRO A 256 -7.93 -21.70 -0.83
CA PRO A 256 -9.17 -21.21 -1.41
C PRO A 256 -8.97 -19.91 -2.16
N ALA A 257 -9.62 -19.76 -3.31
CA ALA A 257 -9.52 -18.56 -4.12
C ALA A 257 -9.92 -17.27 -3.36
N SER A 258 -10.75 -17.39 -2.32
CA SER A 258 -11.14 -16.24 -1.48
C SER A 258 -9.95 -15.60 -0.74
N PHE A 259 -8.85 -16.32 -0.51
CA PHE A 259 -7.64 -15.76 0.12
C PHE A 259 -6.94 -14.72 -0.78
N ASN A 260 -7.11 -14.83 -2.11
CA ASN A 260 -6.61 -13.85 -3.07
C ASN A 260 -7.62 -12.72 -3.35
N ASN A 261 -8.73 -12.63 -2.61
CA ASN A 261 -9.69 -11.53 -2.78
C ASN A 261 -9.27 -10.32 -1.95
N LYS A 262 -9.20 -9.13 -2.57
CA LYS A 262 -8.74 -7.89 -1.93
C LYS A 262 -9.58 -7.41 -0.76
N TYR A 263 -10.81 -7.89 -0.62
CA TYR A 263 -11.73 -7.52 0.46
C TYR A 263 -11.80 -8.56 1.57
N TYR A 264 -11.54 -9.84 1.26
CA TYR A 264 -11.62 -10.94 2.23
C TYR A 264 -10.26 -11.42 2.74
N GLY A 265 -9.27 -11.55 1.84
CA GLY A 265 -7.91 -11.97 2.17
C GLY A 265 -7.28 -11.17 3.33
N PRO A 266 -7.29 -9.82 3.31
CA PRO A 266 -6.77 -9.05 4.42
C PRO A 266 -7.48 -9.35 5.75
N MET A 267 -8.79 -9.59 5.71
CA MET A 267 -9.57 -9.89 6.92
C MET A 267 -9.18 -11.24 7.53
N LEU A 268 -8.92 -12.26 6.71
CA LEU A 268 -8.38 -13.53 7.21
C LEU A 268 -7.05 -13.33 7.94
N THR A 269 -6.16 -12.53 7.35
CA THR A 269 -4.86 -12.21 7.94
C THR A 269 -5.00 -11.48 9.27
N ALA A 270 -5.96 -10.57 9.41
CA ALA A 270 -6.26 -9.91 10.67
C ALA A 270 -6.68 -10.89 11.78
N TYR A 271 -7.53 -11.88 11.48
CA TYR A 271 -7.91 -12.91 12.46
C TYR A 271 -6.76 -13.88 12.76
N PHE A 272 -5.86 -14.12 11.80
CA PHE A 272 -4.66 -14.92 12.03
C PHE A 272 -3.72 -14.25 13.06
N HIS A 273 -3.43 -12.96 12.89
CA HIS A 273 -2.66 -12.20 13.87
C HIS A 273 -3.35 -12.10 15.23
N TYR A 274 -4.69 -11.96 15.24
CA TYR A 274 -5.45 -12.03 16.48
C TYR A 274 -5.29 -13.39 17.17
N ASN A 275 -5.29 -14.49 16.43
CA ASN A 275 -5.00 -15.82 16.96
C ASN A 275 -3.58 -15.92 17.53
N ASP A 276 -2.56 -15.36 16.87
CA ASP A 276 -1.19 -15.31 17.41
C ASP A 276 -1.16 -14.64 18.79
N PHE A 277 -1.85 -13.51 18.93
CA PHE A 277 -1.99 -12.82 20.21
C PHE A 277 -2.65 -13.69 21.28
N VAL A 278 -3.78 -14.32 20.95
CA VAL A 278 -4.52 -15.19 21.89
C VAL A 278 -3.69 -16.41 22.28
N ALA A 279 -2.96 -17.03 21.35
CA ALA A 279 -2.10 -18.18 21.61
C ALA A 279 -0.97 -17.86 22.59
N LEU A 280 -0.32 -16.70 22.46
CA LEU A 280 0.71 -16.27 23.41
C LEU A 280 0.19 -16.13 24.85
N ILE A 281 -1.10 -15.79 25.01
CA ILE A 281 -1.76 -15.71 26.33
C ILE A 281 -2.15 -17.10 26.82
N VAL A 282 -2.94 -17.85 26.04
CA VAL A 282 -3.57 -19.10 26.48
C VAL A 282 -2.55 -20.23 26.57
N THR A 283 -1.80 -20.50 25.50
CA THR A 283 -0.76 -21.55 25.51
C THR A 283 0.35 -21.19 26.49
N GLY A 284 0.64 -19.90 26.66
CA GLY A 284 1.63 -19.44 27.63
C GLY A 284 1.27 -19.73 29.10
N THR A 285 -0.01 -19.84 29.42
CA THR A 285 -0.52 -19.97 30.81
C THR A 285 -1.06 -21.37 31.14
N GLY A 286 -0.93 -22.33 30.21
CA GLY A 286 -1.59 -23.63 30.27
C GLY A 286 -1.41 -24.44 31.56
N GLU A 287 -2.47 -25.19 31.88
CA GLU A 287 -2.53 -26.16 32.99
C GLU A 287 -1.55 -27.31 32.71
N GLY A 288 -0.37 -27.28 33.34
CA GLY A 288 0.66 -28.31 33.15
C GLY A 288 2.11 -27.91 33.45
N GLY A 289 2.41 -26.64 33.74
CA GLY A 289 3.72 -26.25 34.28
C GLY A 289 4.89 -26.22 33.27
N TRP A 290 4.62 -26.23 31.96
CA TRP A 290 5.64 -25.93 30.96
C TRP A 290 5.88 -24.42 30.93
N VAL A 291 7.05 -23.97 31.38
CA VAL A 291 7.49 -22.58 31.24
C VAL A 291 7.72 -22.32 29.75
N THR A 292 6.76 -21.68 29.08
CA THR A 292 7.01 -21.22 27.72
C THR A 292 8.12 -20.16 27.71
N PRO A 293 8.93 -20.06 26.64
CA PRO A 293 10.09 -19.14 26.63
C PRO A 293 9.74 -17.65 26.80
N TRP A 294 8.48 -17.27 26.62
CA TRP A 294 7.98 -15.91 26.72
C TRP A 294 7.24 -15.59 28.02
N GLN A 295 6.78 -16.59 28.78
CA GLN A 295 6.10 -16.35 30.06
C GLN A 295 7.06 -16.43 31.26
N PRO A 296 6.81 -15.67 32.35
CA PRO A 296 5.71 -14.72 32.56
C PRO A 296 5.93 -13.34 31.91
N ALA A 297 7.05 -13.14 31.22
CA ALA A 297 7.46 -11.83 30.72
C ALA A 297 6.46 -11.21 29.74
N PHE A 298 5.79 -12.02 28.92
CA PHE A 298 4.77 -11.54 27.99
C PHE A 298 3.57 -10.97 28.72
N ASN A 299 3.03 -11.66 29.73
CA ASN A 299 1.95 -11.13 30.54
C ASN A 299 2.35 -9.83 31.24
N ASN A 300 3.57 -9.75 31.76
CA ASN A 300 4.10 -8.52 32.35
C ASN A 300 4.24 -7.40 31.31
N ALA A 301 4.61 -7.71 30.08
CA ALA A 301 4.66 -6.76 28.97
C ALA A 301 3.27 -6.20 28.66
N LEU A 302 2.23 -7.05 28.57
CA LEU A 302 0.85 -6.60 28.35
C LEU A 302 0.35 -5.68 29.45
N VAL A 303 0.68 -5.97 30.72
CA VAL A 303 0.37 -5.08 31.84
C VAL A 303 1.07 -3.73 31.68
N ASN A 304 2.36 -3.73 31.37
CA ASN A 304 3.14 -2.51 31.18
C ASN A 304 2.63 -1.68 29.98
N PHE A 305 2.25 -2.34 28.89
CA PHE A 305 1.72 -1.72 27.67
C PHE A 305 0.36 -1.05 27.88
N LYS A 306 -0.39 -1.33 28.95
CA LYS A 306 -1.59 -0.55 29.31
C LYS A 306 -1.28 0.90 29.69
N THR A 307 -0.04 1.17 30.10
CA THR A 307 0.41 2.50 30.56
C THR A 307 1.50 3.11 29.69
N LEU A 308 1.91 2.41 28.62
CA LEU A 308 2.99 2.81 27.73
C LEU A 308 2.45 3.00 26.31
N PRO A 309 1.97 4.20 25.92
CA PRO A 309 1.47 4.45 24.57
C PRO A 309 2.55 4.24 23.52
N ASN A 310 2.14 3.90 22.30
CA ASN A 310 3.02 3.70 21.15
C ASN A 310 4.15 2.69 21.38
N ASN A 311 3.95 1.73 22.28
CA ASN A 311 4.89 0.64 22.50
C ASN A 311 5.05 -0.26 21.25
N PHE A 312 6.00 -1.19 21.35
CA PHE A 312 6.39 -2.13 20.28
C PHE A 312 5.60 -3.44 20.29
N PHE A 313 4.31 -3.41 20.66
CA PHE A 313 3.43 -4.57 20.58
C PHE A 313 3.39 -5.19 19.17
N ASP A 314 3.41 -4.34 18.14
CA ASP A 314 3.48 -4.75 16.74
C ASP A 314 4.76 -5.57 16.45
N VAL A 315 5.92 -5.21 17.01
CA VAL A 315 7.16 -5.96 16.82
C VAL A 315 7.04 -7.36 17.42
N LEU A 316 6.45 -7.46 18.61
CA LEU A 316 6.28 -8.73 19.29
C LEU A 316 5.40 -9.68 18.46
N LEU A 317 4.28 -9.20 17.93
CA LEU A 317 3.37 -10.02 17.14
C LEU A 317 3.88 -10.32 15.72
N ASN A 318 4.57 -9.38 15.06
CA ASN A 318 5.24 -9.67 13.79
C ASN A 318 6.34 -10.73 13.94
N VAL A 319 7.06 -10.73 15.06
CA VAL A 319 8.02 -11.82 15.38
C VAL A 319 7.29 -13.14 15.62
N ALA A 320 6.18 -13.11 16.36
CA ALA A 320 5.39 -14.31 16.65
C ALA A 320 4.88 -14.97 15.37
N TYR A 321 4.37 -14.17 14.44
CA TYR A 321 3.94 -14.59 13.11
C TYR A 321 5.09 -15.20 12.30
N ASN A 322 6.20 -14.47 12.09
CA ASN A 322 7.23 -14.90 11.15
C ASN A 322 8.16 -15.99 11.71
N GLN A 323 8.69 -15.81 12.93
CA GLN A 323 9.63 -16.76 13.52
C GLN A 323 8.92 -17.93 14.24
N GLY A 324 7.65 -17.75 14.61
CA GLY A 324 6.95 -18.64 15.52
C GLY A 324 7.30 -18.39 16.99
N TYR A 325 6.42 -18.84 17.89
CA TYR A 325 6.48 -18.51 19.32
C TYR A 325 7.75 -19.01 20.03
N TYR A 326 8.33 -20.10 19.53
CA TYR A 326 9.50 -20.77 20.12
C TYR A 326 10.85 -20.35 19.50
N GLY A 327 10.86 -19.45 18.52
CA GLY A 327 12.08 -19.00 17.84
C GLY A 327 13.04 -18.15 18.69
N GLY A 328 12.65 -17.78 19.91
CA GLY A 328 13.48 -17.09 20.89
C GLY A 328 13.36 -15.55 20.87
N LEU A 329 12.99 -14.94 19.74
CA LEU A 329 12.78 -13.50 19.67
C LEU A 329 11.51 -13.07 20.44
N VAL A 330 10.43 -13.86 20.41
CA VAL A 330 9.22 -13.59 21.21
C VAL A 330 9.57 -13.47 22.69
N GLY A 331 10.35 -14.43 23.23
CA GLY A 331 10.79 -14.37 24.62
C GLY A 331 11.70 -13.16 24.91
N SER A 332 12.53 -12.76 23.94
CA SER A 332 13.42 -11.61 24.07
C SER A 332 12.67 -10.29 24.12
N TYR A 333 11.74 -10.05 23.18
CA TYR A 333 10.88 -8.86 23.19
C TYR A 333 9.88 -8.86 24.34
N SER A 334 9.42 -10.02 24.79
CA SER A 334 8.58 -10.14 26.00
C SER A 334 9.32 -9.65 27.24
N ARG A 335 10.59 -10.04 27.43
CA ARG A 335 11.43 -9.56 28.55
C ARG A 335 11.69 -8.05 28.46
N LEU A 336 11.94 -7.52 27.27
CA LEU A 336 12.06 -6.08 27.08
C LEU A 336 10.75 -5.36 27.43
N GLY A 337 9.62 -5.88 26.95
CA GLY A 337 8.28 -5.32 27.18
C GLY A 337 7.89 -5.29 28.65
N ALA A 338 8.24 -6.34 29.41
CA ALA A 338 7.93 -6.47 30.84
C ALA A 338 8.46 -5.32 31.69
N THR A 339 9.59 -4.72 31.30
CA THR A 339 10.23 -3.60 32.00
C THR A 339 10.41 -2.38 31.08
N ALA A 340 9.66 -2.32 29.99
CA ALA A 340 9.84 -1.29 28.97
C ALA A 340 9.53 0.10 29.53
N THR A 341 10.37 1.05 29.16
CA THR A 341 10.17 2.48 29.39
C THR A 341 10.05 3.19 28.03
N PRO A 342 9.71 4.49 27.98
CA PRO A 342 9.81 5.25 26.73
C PRO A 342 11.19 5.17 26.05
N ALA A 343 12.28 5.05 26.83
CA ALA A 343 13.62 4.86 26.29
C ALA A 343 13.81 3.47 25.65
N THR A 344 13.22 2.43 26.24
CA THR A 344 13.20 1.08 25.65
C THR A 344 12.45 1.09 24.32
N VAL A 345 11.28 1.76 24.27
CA VAL A 345 10.49 1.91 23.04
C VAL A 345 11.31 2.62 21.97
N ALA A 346 11.91 3.77 22.28
CA ALA A 346 12.77 4.49 21.33
C ALA A 346 13.95 3.64 20.81
N SER A 347 14.55 2.80 21.66
CA SER A 347 15.60 1.88 21.24
C SER A 347 15.10 0.75 20.33
N VAL A 348 13.89 0.23 20.59
CA VAL A 348 13.27 -0.78 19.73
C VAL A 348 12.81 -0.16 18.42
N ASP A 349 12.34 1.08 18.42
CA ASP A 349 11.88 1.78 17.21
C ASP A 349 13.02 2.22 16.29
N ALA A 350 14.24 2.35 16.81
CA ALA A 350 15.39 2.78 16.02
C ALA A 350 15.85 1.68 15.04
N TYR A 351 15.82 1.98 13.74
CA TYR A 351 16.37 1.13 12.67
C TYR A 351 17.85 0.76 12.88
N SER A 352 18.61 1.55 13.64
CA SER A 352 20.00 1.22 14.02
C SER A 352 20.16 -0.13 14.73
N SER A 353 19.09 -0.66 15.35
CA SER A 353 19.09 -1.95 16.03
C SER A 353 19.18 -3.16 15.08
N ILE A 354 18.86 -2.96 13.80
CA ILE A 354 18.78 -4.01 12.77
C ILE A 354 19.55 -3.68 11.48
N TRP A 355 20.13 -2.48 11.38
CA TRP A 355 20.76 -2.03 10.14
C TRP A 355 21.96 -2.92 9.77
N GLY A 356 21.91 -3.54 8.60
CA GLY A 356 22.97 -4.47 8.14
C GLY A 356 22.86 -5.89 8.72
N VAL A 357 21.84 -6.18 9.54
CA VAL A 357 21.61 -7.53 10.07
C VAL A 357 21.08 -8.45 8.97
N GLN A 358 21.68 -9.63 8.81
CA GLN A 358 21.26 -10.61 7.79
C GLN A 358 20.21 -11.61 8.28
N ASP A 359 19.96 -11.67 9.59
CA ASP A 359 18.89 -12.49 10.16
C ASP A 359 17.53 -11.91 9.75
N THR A 360 16.85 -12.62 8.85
CA THR A 360 15.58 -12.21 8.27
C THR A 360 14.46 -12.16 9.31
N TYR A 361 14.50 -13.00 10.35
CA TYR A 361 13.50 -12.96 11.43
C TYR A 361 13.62 -11.70 12.28
N ARG A 362 14.84 -11.22 12.49
CA ARG A 362 15.08 -9.95 13.19
C ARG A 362 14.72 -8.74 12.34
N GLN A 363 14.87 -8.85 11.02
CA GLN A 363 14.58 -7.78 10.07
C GLN A 363 13.09 -7.59 9.83
N TYR A 364 12.31 -8.68 9.83
CA TYR A 364 10.91 -8.69 9.43
C TYR A 364 10.04 -7.61 10.08
N PRO A 365 10.01 -7.44 11.42
CA PRO A 365 9.17 -6.41 12.02
C PRO A 365 9.54 -4.99 11.58
N TYR A 366 10.81 -4.78 11.23
CA TYR A 366 11.33 -3.49 10.80
C TYR A 366 11.16 -3.25 9.30
N GLN A 367 11.17 -4.30 8.49
CA GLN A 367 10.75 -4.22 7.08
C GLN A 367 9.28 -3.80 7.00
N VAL A 368 8.42 -4.42 7.83
CA VAL A 368 7.00 -4.06 7.97
C VAL A 368 6.86 -2.58 8.34
N ARG A 369 7.57 -2.11 9.38
CA ARG A 369 7.57 -0.68 9.77
C ARG A 369 8.10 0.23 8.67
N TYR A 370 9.12 -0.19 7.93
CA TYR A 370 9.72 0.60 6.85
C TYR A 370 8.74 0.86 5.70
N TYR A 371 7.91 -0.12 5.36
CA TYR A 371 6.86 0.04 4.34
C TYR A 371 5.78 1.02 4.81
N LEU A 372 5.40 0.92 6.09
CA LEU A 372 4.43 1.81 6.70
C LEU A 372 4.95 3.23 6.89
N ASP A 373 6.20 3.39 7.30
CA ASP A 373 6.84 4.70 7.44
C ASP A 373 6.95 5.40 6.07
N GLN A 374 7.15 4.65 4.98
CA GLN A 374 7.01 5.19 3.63
C GLN A 374 5.59 5.62 3.31
N LEU A 375 4.57 4.80 3.61
CA LEU A 375 3.17 5.14 3.37
C LEU A 375 2.69 6.35 4.20
N TYR A 376 3.29 6.56 5.37
CA TYR A 376 2.87 7.54 6.37
C TYR A 376 3.75 8.80 6.40
N ASP A 377 4.58 9.02 5.38
CA ASP A 377 5.53 10.14 5.30
C ASP A 377 6.34 10.34 6.60
N LYS A 378 6.84 9.23 7.14
CA LYS A 378 7.76 9.23 8.28
C LYS A 378 9.21 9.16 7.79
N PRO A 379 10.17 9.72 8.54
CA PRO A 379 11.58 9.58 8.21
C PRO A 379 12.00 8.11 8.15
N ILE A 380 12.57 7.69 7.01
CA ILE A 380 13.11 6.35 6.78
C ILE A 380 14.61 6.40 6.49
N PRO A 381 15.38 5.39 6.93
CA PRO A 381 16.80 5.30 6.61
C PRO A 381 17.03 4.97 5.14
N THR A 382 18.13 5.48 4.56
CA THR A 382 18.47 5.28 3.15
C THR A 382 19.81 4.57 2.99
N THR A 383 20.91 5.29 3.12
CA THR A 383 22.28 4.75 2.98
C THR A 383 22.90 4.35 4.31
N SER A 384 22.34 4.83 5.43
CA SER A 384 22.71 4.42 6.78
C SER A 384 21.51 4.49 7.71
N ALA A 385 21.60 3.84 8.88
CA ALA A 385 20.58 3.90 9.92
C ALA A 385 20.23 5.32 10.40
N THR A 386 21.13 6.28 10.17
CA THR A 386 20.99 7.68 10.63
C THR A 386 20.82 8.67 9.48
N THR A 387 20.98 8.23 8.23
CA THR A 387 20.75 9.07 7.04
C THR A 387 19.30 8.92 6.63
N LEU A 388 18.46 9.82 7.14
CA LEU A 388 17.01 9.74 6.96
C LEU A 388 16.53 10.63 5.81
N VAL A 389 15.52 10.16 5.10
CA VAL A 389 14.68 10.96 4.20
C VAL A 389 13.23 10.81 4.61
N THR A 390 12.45 11.87 4.48
CA THR A 390 10.98 11.77 4.58
C THR A 390 10.44 11.63 3.16
N PRO A 391 9.77 10.51 2.82
CA PRO A 391 9.08 10.36 1.55
C PRO A 391 8.00 11.45 1.38
N ALA A 392 7.54 11.64 0.15
CA ALA A 392 6.41 12.52 -0.18
C ALA A 392 5.31 11.68 -0.84
N ASN A 393 4.87 10.67 -0.11
CA ASN A 393 3.86 9.72 -0.49
C ASN A 393 2.51 10.20 0.02
N HIS A 394 1.60 10.45 -0.91
CA HIS A 394 0.25 10.89 -0.62
C HIS A 394 -0.72 9.85 -1.13
N VAL A 395 -1.63 9.38 -0.27
CA VAL A 395 -2.72 8.49 -0.67
C VAL A 395 -4.03 9.09 -0.20
N TYR A 396 -4.70 9.76 -1.14
CA TYR A 396 -5.94 10.45 -0.86
C TYR A 396 -7.13 9.51 -0.97
N VAL A 397 -7.97 9.51 0.06
CA VAL A 397 -9.16 8.68 0.13
C VAL A 397 -10.35 9.55 0.43
N SER A 398 -11.29 9.64 -0.52
CA SER A 398 -12.57 10.27 -0.27
C SER A 398 -13.40 9.46 0.74
N ALA A 399 -14.23 10.12 1.55
CA ALA A 399 -15.15 9.43 2.45
C ALA A 399 -16.08 8.45 1.70
N GLY A 400 -16.44 8.76 0.44
CA GLY A 400 -17.21 7.86 -0.43
C GLY A 400 -16.43 6.60 -0.83
N THR A 401 -15.15 6.75 -1.19
CA THR A 401 -14.26 5.61 -1.49
C THR A 401 -14.07 4.74 -0.24
N LEU A 402 -13.76 5.37 0.90
CA LEU A 402 -13.58 4.66 2.18
C LEU A 402 -14.84 3.86 2.56
N GLY A 403 -16.03 4.47 2.45
CA GLY A 403 -17.30 3.81 2.74
C GLY A 403 -17.65 2.69 1.76
N SER A 404 -17.27 2.83 0.50
CA SER A 404 -17.47 1.80 -0.52
C SER A 404 -16.60 0.58 -0.26
N VAL A 405 -15.29 0.79 0.00
CA VAL A 405 -14.36 -0.29 0.34
C VAL A 405 -14.76 -0.95 1.67
N PHE A 406 -15.13 -0.17 2.69
CA PHE A 406 -15.67 -0.69 3.95
C PHE A 406 -16.88 -1.60 3.70
N SER A 407 -17.86 -1.13 2.91
CA SER A 407 -19.02 -1.95 2.56
C SER A 407 -18.64 -3.23 1.83
N SER A 408 -17.70 -3.19 0.88
CA SER A 408 -17.22 -4.37 0.17
C SER A 408 -16.51 -5.36 1.08
N VAL A 409 -15.66 -4.90 2.00
CA VAL A 409 -15.01 -5.74 3.02
C VAL A 409 -16.05 -6.43 3.90
N PHE A 410 -16.97 -5.68 4.49
CA PHE A 410 -17.92 -6.27 5.45
C PHE A 410 -18.95 -7.19 4.79
N GLN A 411 -19.27 -7.01 3.50
CA GLN A 411 -20.09 -7.97 2.75
C GLN A 411 -19.46 -9.36 2.59
N THR A 412 -18.14 -9.47 2.78
CA THR A 412 -17.46 -10.77 2.81
C THR A 412 -17.62 -11.51 4.13
N LEU A 413 -18.14 -10.82 5.16
CA LEU A 413 -18.30 -11.34 6.52
C LEU A 413 -19.74 -11.73 6.83
N ALA A 414 -19.89 -12.62 7.80
CA ALA A 414 -21.17 -13.13 8.24
C ALA A 414 -21.46 -12.81 9.72
N TYR A 415 -22.71 -12.97 10.11
CA TYR A 415 -23.15 -12.91 11.49
C TYR A 415 -24.18 -14.01 11.76
N ALA A 416 -24.24 -14.49 12.99
CA ALA A 416 -25.21 -15.50 13.39
C ALA A 416 -26.61 -14.88 13.50
N ASN A 417 -27.63 -15.66 13.15
CA ASN A 417 -29.01 -15.32 13.49
C ASN A 417 -29.22 -15.35 15.02
N ALA A 418 -30.35 -14.83 15.48
CA ALA A 418 -30.65 -14.76 16.92
C ALA A 418 -30.68 -16.14 17.63
N SER A 419 -30.93 -17.23 16.88
CA SER A 419 -30.89 -18.59 17.44
C SER A 419 -29.50 -19.22 17.47
N GLY A 420 -28.49 -18.61 16.85
CA GLY A 420 -27.14 -19.17 16.73
C GLY A 420 -27.06 -20.43 15.86
N THR A 421 -28.09 -20.71 15.05
CA THR A 421 -28.20 -21.96 14.28
C THR A 421 -27.88 -21.80 12.80
N SER A 422 -27.78 -20.56 12.31
CA SER A 422 -27.37 -20.27 10.93
C SER A 422 -26.69 -18.91 10.84
N SER A 423 -25.89 -18.70 9.80
CA SER A 423 -25.23 -17.42 9.51
C SER A 423 -25.75 -16.72 8.26
N SER A 424 -25.78 -15.39 8.27
CA SER A 424 -26.09 -14.53 7.11
C SER A 424 -24.92 -13.62 6.79
N TYR A 425 -24.67 -13.34 5.51
CA TYR A 425 -23.72 -12.29 5.12
C TYR A 425 -24.24 -10.91 5.55
N ILE A 426 -23.33 -10.01 5.90
CA ILE A 426 -23.67 -8.60 6.15
C ILE A 426 -24.04 -7.95 4.82
N SER A 427 -25.17 -7.25 4.78
CA SER A 427 -25.60 -6.55 3.57
C SER A 427 -24.86 -5.21 3.38
N ALA A 428 -24.76 -4.76 2.12
CA ALA A 428 -24.22 -3.44 1.80
C ALA A 428 -24.91 -2.31 2.59
N ALA A 429 -26.23 -2.40 2.77
CA ALA A 429 -27.03 -1.42 3.51
C ALA A 429 -26.65 -1.37 5.00
N GLN A 430 -26.43 -2.53 5.63
CA GLN A 430 -25.98 -2.60 7.03
C GLN A 430 -24.60 -1.97 7.20
N ALA A 431 -23.65 -2.32 6.32
CA ALA A 431 -22.29 -1.77 6.36
C ALA A 431 -22.27 -0.26 6.10
N GLN A 432 -23.00 0.23 5.09
CA GLN A 432 -23.08 1.66 4.79
C GLN A 432 -23.76 2.46 5.89
N ALA A 433 -24.82 1.94 6.52
CA ALA A 433 -25.48 2.62 7.64
C ALA A 433 -24.52 2.82 8.82
N ALA A 434 -23.77 1.77 9.19
CA ALA A 434 -22.78 1.84 10.26
C ALA A 434 -21.63 2.82 9.95
N PHE A 435 -21.14 2.81 8.71
CA PHE A 435 -20.10 3.73 8.25
C PHE A 435 -20.55 5.20 8.24
N ASN A 436 -21.76 5.47 7.74
CA ASN A 436 -22.30 6.83 7.68
C ASN A 436 -22.51 7.42 9.08
N ALA A 437 -22.94 6.61 10.06
CA ALA A 437 -23.01 7.03 11.45
C ALA A 437 -21.61 7.34 12.02
N ALA A 438 -20.61 6.54 11.66
CA ALA A 438 -19.24 6.71 12.11
C ALA A 438 -18.57 7.99 11.61
N LEU A 439 -18.89 8.45 10.39
CA LEU A 439 -18.44 9.76 9.90
C LEU A 439 -18.85 10.89 10.85
N GLY A 440 -20.11 10.90 11.30
CA GLY A 440 -20.61 11.88 12.27
C GLY A 440 -19.94 11.78 13.63
N GLN A 441 -19.71 10.56 14.14
CA GLN A 441 -19.04 10.30 15.42
C GLN A 441 -17.57 10.75 15.41
N ALA A 442 -16.88 10.60 14.27
CA ALA A 442 -15.50 11.03 14.09
C ALA A 442 -15.36 12.51 13.68
N GLY A 443 -16.46 13.23 13.45
CA GLY A 443 -16.43 14.61 12.97
C GLY A 443 -15.87 14.77 11.54
N VAL A 444 -16.04 13.76 10.69
CA VAL A 444 -15.58 13.75 9.30
C VAL A 444 -16.75 14.01 8.37
N ALA A 445 -16.64 15.00 7.50
CA ALA A 445 -17.68 15.30 6.50
C ALA A 445 -17.77 14.18 5.45
N GLY A 446 -18.97 13.88 4.95
CA GLY A 446 -19.17 12.89 3.87
C GLY A 446 -18.52 13.27 2.52
N THR A 447 -18.07 14.53 2.38
CA THR A 447 -17.31 15.03 1.23
C THR A 447 -15.82 15.18 1.52
N ALA A 448 -15.34 14.74 2.69
CA ALA A 448 -13.93 14.85 3.04
C ALA A 448 -13.07 13.96 2.14
N SER A 449 -11.85 14.44 1.85
CA SER A 449 -10.76 13.64 1.31
C SER A 449 -9.64 13.65 2.34
N LEU A 450 -9.18 12.47 2.73
CA LEU A 450 -8.19 12.26 3.78
C LEU A 450 -6.91 11.71 3.15
N ASP A 451 -5.76 12.29 3.46
CA ASP A 451 -4.47 11.75 3.05
C ASP A 451 -3.95 10.76 4.10
N ILE A 452 -3.75 9.49 3.72
CA ILE A 452 -3.18 8.47 4.61
C ILE A 452 -1.74 8.83 5.02
N GLY A 453 -0.99 9.54 4.18
CA GLY A 453 0.35 10.04 4.51
C GLY A 453 0.31 11.02 5.68
N ASN A 454 -0.73 11.87 5.73
CA ASN A 454 -0.91 12.85 6.79
C ASN A 454 -1.38 12.22 8.11
N ALA A 455 -0.61 12.41 9.18
CA ALA A 455 -0.91 11.82 10.49
C ALA A 455 -2.27 12.23 11.08
N ALA A 456 -2.71 13.49 10.89
CA ALA A 456 -3.98 13.95 11.44
C ALA A 456 -5.18 13.39 10.66
N ASP A 457 -5.08 13.31 9.34
CA ASP A 457 -6.13 12.73 8.50
C ASP A 457 -6.19 11.21 8.63
N ARG A 458 -5.05 10.53 8.72
CA ARG A 458 -4.98 9.10 9.06
C ARG A 458 -5.62 8.80 10.42
N ALA A 459 -5.40 9.62 11.44
CA ALA A 459 -6.05 9.45 12.75
C ALA A 459 -7.59 9.58 12.66
N LYS A 460 -8.10 10.50 11.83
CA LYS A 460 -9.54 10.60 11.55
C LYS A 460 -10.06 9.38 10.81
N LEU A 461 -9.33 8.90 9.79
CA LEU A 461 -9.67 7.69 9.04
C LEU A 461 -9.78 6.49 9.98
N PHE A 462 -8.79 6.28 10.86
CA PHE A 462 -8.84 5.20 11.86
C PHE A 462 -10.03 5.36 12.81
N SER A 463 -10.31 6.58 13.28
CA SER A 463 -11.46 6.83 14.16
C SER A 463 -12.79 6.48 13.47
N VAL A 464 -12.97 6.84 12.19
CA VAL A 464 -14.15 6.46 11.40
C VAL A 464 -14.28 4.94 11.32
N LEU A 465 -13.19 4.23 11.02
CA LEU A 465 -13.21 2.77 10.89
C LEU A 465 -13.51 2.07 12.23
N GLU A 466 -12.91 2.52 13.33
CA GLU A 466 -13.17 2.01 14.69
C GLU A 466 -14.64 2.16 15.07
N PHE A 467 -15.21 3.36 14.86
CA PHE A 467 -16.63 3.60 15.10
C PHE A 467 -17.53 2.77 14.19
N ALA A 468 -17.18 2.62 12.91
CA ALA A 468 -17.99 1.86 11.96
C ALA A 468 -18.05 0.37 12.33
N ILE A 469 -16.94 -0.20 12.81
CA ILE A 469 -16.88 -1.58 13.32
C ILE A 469 -17.76 -1.73 14.56
N GLY A 470 -17.62 -0.85 15.56
CA GLY A 470 -18.42 -0.89 16.78
C GLY A 470 -19.93 -0.68 16.53
N ASN A 471 -20.29 0.18 15.57
CA ASN A 471 -21.66 0.37 15.12
C ASN A 471 -22.21 -0.91 14.46
N LEU A 472 -21.42 -1.61 13.64
CA LEU A 472 -21.82 -2.89 13.05
C LEU A 472 -22.08 -3.95 14.12
N GLU A 473 -21.19 -4.12 15.08
CA GLU A 473 -21.42 -5.08 16.17
C GLU A 473 -22.71 -4.79 16.93
N SER A 474 -22.93 -3.51 17.25
CA SER A 474 -24.14 -3.05 17.96
C SER A 474 -25.40 -3.32 17.14
N ASN A 475 -25.39 -3.04 15.83
CA ASN A 475 -26.52 -3.23 14.94
C ASN A 475 -26.81 -4.71 14.65
N LEU A 476 -25.77 -5.55 14.61
CA LEU A 476 -25.89 -6.99 14.36
C LEU A 476 -26.19 -7.78 15.64
N GLY A 477 -25.95 -7.20 16.82
CA GLY A 477 -26.07 -7.90 18.10
C GLY A 477 -25.04 -9.01 18.27
N MET A 478 -23.88 -8.89 17.62
CA MET A 478 -22.82 -9.90 17.61
C MET A 478 -21.45 -9.23 17.68
N LYS A 479 -20.52 -9.86 18.41
CA LYS A 479 -19.11 -9.48 18.42
C LYS A 479 -18.34 -10.16 17.29
N PHE A 480 -17.40 -9.45 16.67
CA PHE A 480 -16.64 -10.02 15.55
C PHE A 480 -15.68 -11.12 16.00
N ASN A 481 -15.24 -11.10 17.27
CA ASN A 481 -14.49 -12.21 17.87
C ASN A 481 -15.37 -13.41 18.29
N ALA A 482 -16.69 -13.41 18.01
CA ALA A 482 -17.56 -14.52 18.37
C ALA A 482 -17.20 -15.80 17.62
N THR A 483 -17.06 -16.90 18.36
CA THR A 483 -16.71 -18.21 17.84
C THR A 483 -17.84 -19.22 18.08
N THR A 484 -17.81 -20.30 17.31
CA THR A 484 -18.72 -21.44 17.44
C THR A 484 -17.96 -22.74 17.20
N LEU A 485 -18.41 -23.83 17.83
CA LEU A 485 -17.91 -25.19 17.59
C LEU A 485 -18.74 -25.95 16.54
N SER A 486 -19.73 -25.30 15.94
CA SER A 486 -20.61 -25.84 14.91
C SER A 486 -20.52 -25.02 13.63
N GLN A 487 -20.58 -25.69 12.48
CA GLN A 487 -20.67 -25.03 11.18
C GLN A 487 -22.03 -24.33 11.04
N LEU A 488 -22.02 -23.02 10.74
CA LEU A 488 -23.23 -22.17 10.60
C LEU A 488 -23.58 -21.76 9.17
#